data_AF-A0A355FNJ0-F1
#
_entry.id   AF-A0A355FNJ0-F1
#
_cell.length_a   1.000
_cell.length_b   1.000
_cell.length_c   1.000
_cell.angle_alpha   90.00
_cell.angle_beta   90.00
_cell.angle_gamma   90.00
#
_symmetry.space_group_name_H-M   'P 1'
#
loop_
_entity.id
_entity.type
_entity.pdbx_description
1 polymer ?
#
loop_
_entity_poly.entity_id
_entity_poly.type
_entity_poly.pdbx_seq_one_letter_code
_entity_poly.pdbx_strand_id
1 'polypeptide(L)'
;MSADYAVIKAFNHNVVLAEQQGVEKILIKKGIGFSAKAGERIPASTVLERVFVIENPETNQKFKQLITKIDDRLVGTCEEVLHLISSATGELLDEEMHVRLTDHIAFTVFRLQNNDKIENPFMIEIETLYQKELAIAKEAIKLLEQALDLEIPEEEAGFIALHIHSLKTKDQLSNTVKYAYI
;
A
#
# COMPACT_ATOMS: atom_id res chain seq x y z
N MET A 1 1.43 -24.78 17.30
CA MET A 1 0.61 -24.69 16.07
C MET A 1 0.22 -23.23 15.93
N SER A 2 0.61 -22.57 14.83
CA SER A 2 0.19 -21.19 14.57
C SER A 2 -1.34 -21.16 14.41
N ALA A 3 -2.01 -20.20 15.03
CA ALA A 3 -3.47 -20.08 14.94
C ALA A 3 -3.90 -19.66 13.53
N ASP A 4 -5.03 -20.16 13.05
CA ASP A 4 -5.59 -19.77 11.75
C ASP A 4 -6.04 -18.31 11.75
N TYR A 5 -5.97 -17.68 10.57
CA TYR A 5 -6.44 -16.31 10.37
C TYR A 5 -7.96 -16.29 10.30
N ALA A 6 -8.64 -15.49 11.13
CA ALA A 6 -10.07 -15.21 11.02
C ALA A 6 -10.30 -14.08 10.02
N VAL A 7 -11.02 -14.35 8.95
CA VAL A 7 -11.40 -13.32 7.97
C VAL A 7 -12.33 -12.31 8.64
N ILE A 8 -11.94 -11.04 8.62
CA ILE A 8 -12.79 -9.91 9.02
C ILE A 8 -13.53 -9.41 7.77
N LYS A 9 -12.80 -9.17 6.68
CA LYS A 9 -13.35 -8.57 5.46
C LYS A 9 -12.48 -8.91 4.25
N ALA A 10 -13.11 -9.19 3.09
CA ALA A 10 -12.41 -9.24 1.81
C ALA A 10 -12.53 -7.86 1.14
N PHE A 11 -11.40 -7.29 0.70
CA PHE A 11 -11.38 -6.01 -0.02
C PHE A 11 -11.55 -6.22 -1.52
N ASN A 12 -10.86 -7.22 -2.08
CA ASN A 12 -11.02 -7.67 -3.45
C ASN A 12 -10.63 -9.15 -3.58
N HIS A 13 -10.46 -9.66 -4.81
CA HIS A 13 -10.10 -11.07 -5.02
C HIS A 13 -8.71 -11.46 -4.46
N ASN A 14 -7.80 -10.52 -4.24
CA ASN A 14 -6.41 -10.77 -3.88
C ASN A 14 -6.06 -10.32 -2.46
N VAL A 15 -6.95 -9.59 -1.78
CA VAL A 15 -6.65 -8.90 -0.52
C VAL A 15 -7.75 -9.11 0.51
N VAL A 16 -7.36 -9.56 1.70
CA VAL A 16 -8.25 -9.85 2.83
C VAL A 16 -7.70 -9.24 4.12
N LEU A 17 -8.56 -8.55 4.89
CA LEU A 17 -8.32 -8.22 6.28
C LEU A 17 -8.70 -9.40 7.17
N ALA A 18 -7.76 -9.84 8.01
CA ALA A 18 -7.95 -10.95 8.92
C ALA A 18 -7.35 -10.67 10.30
N GLU A 19 -7.80 -11.40 11.31
CA GLU A 19 -7.25 -11.39 12.66
C GLU A 19 -6.50 -12.70 12.94
N GLN A 20 -5.33 -12.61 13.55
CA GLN A 20 -4.61 -13.76 14.10
C GLN A 20 -4.13 -13.41 15.50
N GLN A 21 -4.62 -14.14 16.51
CA GLN A 21 -4.23 -13.95 17.92
C GLN A 21 -4.48 -12.52 18.45
N GLY A 22 -5.58 -11.88 18.03
CA GLY A 22 -5.92 -10.51 18.44
C GLY A 22 -5.17 -9.41 17.69
N VAL A 23 -4.35 -9.76 16.69
CA VAL A 23 -3.65 -8.80 15.82
C VAL A 23 -4.26 -8.81 14.43
N GLU A 24 -4.63 -7.64 13.94
CA GLU A 24 -5.14 -7.47 12.58
C GLU A 24 -4.00 -7.51 11.56
N LYS A 25 -4.27 -8.18 10.44
CA LYS A 25 -3.32 -8.44 9.36
C LYS A 25 -4.01 -8.31 8.01
N ILE A 26 -3.33 -7.68 7.07
CA ILE A 26 -3.73 -7.68 5.66
C ILE A 26 -2.98 -8.82 4.97
N LEU A 27 -3.75 -9.72 4.38
CA LEU A 27 -3.25 -10.89 3.69
C LEU A 27 -3.38 -10.65 2.19
N ILE A 28 -2.27 -10.77 1.47
CA ILE A 28 -2.22 -10.64 0.02
C ILE A 28 -1.81 -11.97 -0.58
N LYS A 29 -2.64 -12.46 -1.50
CA LYS A 29 -2.39 -13.64 -2.32
C LYS A 29 -3.41 -13.68 -3.44
N LYS A 30 -2.97 -14.03 -4.65
CA LYS A 30 -3.88 -14.23 -5.78
C LYS A 30 -5.07 -15.14 -5.44
N GLY A 31 -6.29 -14.60 -5.55
CA GLY A 31 -7.55 -15.33 -5.34
C GLY A 31 -7.94 -15.58 -3.88
N ILE A 32 -7.19 -15.09 -2.89
CA ILE A 32 -7.51 -15.31 -1.46
C ILE A 32 -8.86 -14.74 -1.04
N GLY A 33 -9.29 -13.64 -1.67
CA GLY A 33 -10.56 -12.98 -1.37
C GLY A 33 -11.73 -13.44 -2.24
N PHE A 34 -11.51 -14.30 -3.25
CA PHE A 34 -12.55 -14.71 -4.19
C PHE A 34 -13.74 -15.41 -3.52
N SER A 35 -13.48 -16.23 -2.50
CA SER A 35 -14.53 -16.92 -1.73
C SER A 35 -14.51 -16.58 -0.25
N ALA A 36 -13.63 -15.67 0.19
CA ALA A 36 -13.47 -15.36 1.60
C ALA A 36 -14.67 -14.57 2.14
N LYS A 37 -15.28 -15.08 3.20
CA LYS A 37 -16.37 -14.40 3.92
C LYS A 37 -15.96 -14.09 5.35
N ALA A 38 -16.53 -13.02 5.90
CA ALA A 38 -16.34 -12.68 7.31
C ALA A 38 -16.69 -13.88 8.20
N GLY A 39 -15.79 -14.21 9.13
CA GLY A 39 -15.89 -15.37 10.03
C GLY A 39 -15.27 -16.66 9.50
N GLU A 40 -14.89 -16.75 8.23
CA GLU A 40 -14.15 -17.90 7.71
C GLU A 40 -12.71 -17.94 8.25
N ARG A 41 -12.11 -19.13 8.23
CA ARG A 41 -10.74 -19.35 8.69
C ARG A 41 -9.84 -19.66 7.51
N ILE A 42 -8.74 -18.91 7.39
CA ILE A 42 -7.66 -19.21 6.46
C ILE A 42 -6.58 -19.97 7.24
N PRO A 43 -6.22 -21.20 6.83
CA PRO A 43 -5.22 -21.99 7.53
C PRO A 43 -3.89 -21.24 7.68
N ALA A 44 -3.26 -21.33 8.86
CA ALA A 44 -1.95 -20.70 9.09
C ALA A 44 -0.83 -21.23 8.17
N SER A 45 -1.03 -22.40 7.57
CA SER A 45 -0.16 -23.01 6.56
C SER A 45 -0.33 -22.44 5.15
N THR A 46 -1.28 -21.54 4.93
CA THR A 46 -1.53 -20.93 3.62
C THR A 46 -0.30 -20.12 3.21
N VAL A 47 0.30 -20.46 2.07
CA VAL A 47 1.36 -19.65 1.46
C VAL A 47 0.74 -18.35 0.95
N LEU A 48 1.23 -17.23 1.48
CA LEU A 48 0.81 -15.86 1.17
C LEU A 48 1.92 -15.15 0.40
N GLU A 49 1.54 -14.24 -0.50
CA GLU A 49 2.51 -13.40 -1.23
C GLU A 49 3.03 -12.29 -0.32
N ARG A 50 2.15 -11.75 0.54
CA ARG A 50 2.51 -10.77 1.57
C ARG A 50 1.58 -10.84 2.76
N VAL A 51 2.12 -10.52 3.94
CA VAL A 51 1.36 -10.22 5.15
C VAL A 51 1.81 -8.88 5.66
N PHE A 52 0.88 -7.96 5.84
CA PHE A 52 1.12 -6.71 6.54
C PHE A 52 0.45 -6.79 7.91
N VAL A 53 1.19 -6.40 8.95
CA VAL A 53 0.74 -6.46 10.34
C VAL A 53 0.60 -5.03 10.85
N ILE A 54 -0.51 -4.76 11.53
CA ILE A 54 -0.78 -3.43 12.09
C ILE A 54 -0.79 -3.57 13.61
N GLU A 55 0.37 -3.36 14.25
CA GLU A 55 0.54 -3.51 15.70
C GLU A 55 0.40 -2.18 16.43
N ASN A 56 0.79 -1.06 15.80
CA ASN A 56 0.71 0.24 16.43
C ASN A 56 -0.76 0.68 16.58
N PRO A 57 -1.25 0.98 17.80
CA PRO A 57 -2.65 1.35 18.02
C PRO A 57 -3.09 2.63 17.30
N GLU A 58 -2.22 3.64 17.21
CA GLU A 58 -2.53 4.90 16.53
C GLU A 58 -2.61 4.69 15.02
N THR A 59 -1.68 3.91 14.46
CA THR A 59 -1.70 3.57 13.04
C THR A 59 -2.89 2.69 12.68
N ASN A 60 -3.23 1.71 13.53
CA ASN A 60 -4.43 0.89 13.37
C ASN A 60 -5.70 1.74 13.35
N GLN A 61 -5.80 2.73 14.26
CA GLN A 61 -6.94 3.63 14.28
C GLN A 61 -7.03 4.48 13.00
N LYS A 62 -5.90 5.04 12.54
CA LYS A 62 -5.84 5.82 11.28
C LYS A 62 -6.23 4.96 10.07
N PHE A 63 -5.67 3.75 9.98
CA PHE A 63 -6.00 2.82 8.91
C PHE A 63 -7.49 2.45 8.91
N LYS A 64 -8.06 2.13 10.08
CA LYS A 64 -9.50 1.87 10.23
C LYS A 64 -10.36 3.04 9.77
N GLN A 65 -9.99 4.27 10.13
CA GLN A 65 -10.72 5.46 9.69
C GLN A 65 -10.60 5.71 8.19
N LEU A 66 -9.50 5.30 7.57
CA LEU A 66 -9.30 5.42 6.13
C LEU A 66 -10.17 4.42 5.37
N ILE A 67 -10.09 3.13 5.71
CA ILE A 67 -10.83 2.06 5.02
C ILE A 67 -12.35 2.12 5.22
N THR A 68 -12.84 2.90 6.19
CA THR A 68 -14.29 3.15 6.34
C THR A 68 -14.80 4.28 5.45
N LYS A 69 -13.91 5.11 4.90
CA LYS A 69 -14.25 6.27 4.06
C LYS A 69 -14.11 6.01 2.57
N ILE A 70 -13.36 4.97 2.20
CA ILE A 70 -13.11 4.60 0.80
C ILE A 70 -13.72 3.24 0.48
N ASP A 71 -13.97 2.99 -0.80
CA ASP A 71 -14.55 1.72 -1.24
C ASP A 71 -13.56 0.56 -1.13
N ASP A 72 -14.08 -0.64 -0.90
CA ASP A 72 -13.27 -1.84 -0.69
C ASP A 72 -12.37 -2.19 -1.88
N ARG A 73 -12.84 -1.90 -3.09
CA ARG A 73 -12.06 -2.13 -4.31
C ARG A 73 -10.85 -1.21 -4.34
N LEU A 74 -10.97 0.06 -3.93
CA LEU A 74 -9.85 0.98 -3.77
C LEU A 74 -8.88 0.50 -2.69
N VAL A 75 -9.35 0.08 -1.51
CA VAL A 75 -8.47 -0.48 -0.46
C VAL A 75 -7.66 -1.64 -1.02
N GLY A 76 -8.31 -2.62 -1.63
CA GLY A 76 -7.63 -3.78 -2.20
C GLY A 76 -6.62 -3.40 -3.29
N THR A 77 -6.95 -2.42 -4.12
CA THR A 77 -6.04 -1.92 -5.16
C THR A 77 -4.82 -1.21 -4.56
N CYS A 78 -5.01 -0.42 -3.50
CA CYS A 78 -3.89 0.18 -2.76
C CYS A 78 -2.95 -0.88 -2.21
N GLU A 79 -3.48 -1.96 -1.61
CA GLU A 79 -2.65 -3.05 -1.09
C GLU A 79 -1.84 -3.75 -2.19
N GLU A 80 -2.43 -3.95 -3.37
CA GLU A 80 -1.72 -4.51 -4.53
C GLU A 80 -0.61 -3.56 -5.03
N VAL A 81 -0.86 -2.25 -5.06
CA VAL A 81 0.14 -1.23 -5.38
C VAL A 81 1.28 -1.22 -4.36
N LEU A 82 0.97 -1.28 -3.07
CA LEU A 82 1.96 -1.31 -1.99
C LEU A 82 2.81 -2.58 -2.05
N HIS A 83 2.20 -3.72 -2.40
CA HIS A 83 2.91 -4.95 -2.66
C HIS A 83 3.84 -4.84 -3.88
N LEU A 84 3.38 -4.25 -4.98
CA LEU A 84 4.20 -3.99 -6.18
C LEU A 84 5.43 -3.13 -5.83
N ILE A 85 5.21 -2.00 -5.17
CA ILE A 85 6.26 -1.06 -4.78
C ILE A 85 7.30 -1.76 -3.91
N SER A 86 6.87 -2.46 -2.86
CA SER A 86 7.78 -3.14 -1.95
C SER A 86 8.55 -4.28 -2.62
N SER A 87 7.93 -5.00 -3.56
CA SER A 87 8.59 -6.06 -4.32
C SER A 87 9.62 -5.49 -5.30
N ALA A 88 9.32 -4.36 -5.94
CA ALA A 88 10.20 -3.71 -6.89
C ALA A 88 11.38 -2.98 -6.22
N THR A 89 11.18 -2.43 -5.02
CA THR A 89 12.26 -1.78 -4.26
C THR A 89 13.10 -2.76 -3.45
N GLY A 90 12.53 -3.90 -3.06
CA GLY A 90 13.12 -4.81 -2.08
C GLY A 90 13.01 -4.31 -0.64
N GLU A 91 12.30 -3.20 -0.41
CA GLU A 91 12.17 -2.55 0.89
C GLU A 91 10.85 -2.93 1.55
N LEU A 92 10.87 -3.14 2.88
CA LEU A 92 9.64 -3.31 3.65
C LEU A 92 8.98 -1.95 3.89
N LEU A 93 7.65 -1.93 3.83
CA LEU A 93 6.86 -0.75 4.18
C LEU A 93 6.57 -0.80 5.67
N ASP A 94 7.00 0.21 6.42
CA ASP A 94 6.56 0.38 7.80
C ASP A 94 5.07 0.75 7.88
N GLU A 95 4.48 0.64 9.07
CA GLU A 95 3.03 0.84 9.23
C GLU A 95 2.58 2.25 8.85
N GLU A 96 3.39 3.27 9.14
CA GLU A 96 3.05 4.66 8.87
C GLU A 96 3.09 4.96 7.37
N MET A 97 4.10 4.43 6.67
CA MET A 97 4.26 4.55 5.22
C MET A 97 3.11 3.89 4.48
N HIS A 98 2.69 2.71 4.96
CA HIS A 98 1.56 1.97 4.42
C HIS A 98 0.27 2.81 4.48
N VAL A 99 -0.07 3.35 5.65
CA VAL A 99 -1.25 4.22 5.80
C VAL A 99 -1.12 5.50 4.97
N ARG A 100 0.03 6.16 4.98
CA ARG A 100 0.24 7.43 4.27
C ARG A 100 0.11 7.27 2.76
N LEU A 101 0.68 6.21 2.19
CA LEU A 101 0.61 5.99 0.74
C LEU A 101 -0.80 5.53 0.32
N THR A 102 -1.49 4.76 1.17
CA THR A 102 -2.92 4.44 0.98
C THR A 102 -3.77 5.71 0.97
N ASP A 103 -3.55 6.63 1.93
CA ASP A 103 -4.28 7.90 2.03
C ASP A 103 -4.01 8.82 0.83
N HIS A 104 -2.75 8.89 0.38
CA HIS A 104 -2.37 9.62 -0.83
C HIS A 104 -3.11 9.10 -2.07
N ILE A 105 -3.07 7.78 -2.32
CA ILE A 105 -3.76 7.18 -3.48
C ILE A 105 -5.28 7.40 -3.38
N ALA A 106 -5.86 7.19 -2.19
CA ALA A 106 -7.27 7.46 -1.95
C ALA A 106 -7.66 8.90 -2.27
N PHE A 107 -6.83 9.87 -1.87
CA PHE A 107 -7.06 11.28 -2.14
C PHE A 107 -6.87 11.64 -3.61
N THR A 108 -5.89 11.05 -4.30
CA THR A 108 -5.72 11.17 -5.75
C THR A 108 -6.97 10.71 -6.49
N VAL A 109 -7.51 9.54 -6.14
CA VAL A 109 -8.74 9.01 -6.74
C VAL A 109 -9.93 9.92 -6.46
N PHE A 110 -10.07 10.42 -5.22
CA PHE A 110 -11.11 11.39 -4.87
C PHE A 110 -11.03 12.66 -5.73
N ARG A 111 -9.83 13.23 -5.91
CA ARG A 111 -9.63 14.42 -6.76
C ARG A 111 -10.02 14.17 -8.21
N LEU A 112 -9.58 13.05 -8.78
CA LEU A 112 -9.89 12.69 -10.16
C LEU A 112 -11.39 12.50 -10.39
N GLN A 113 -12.08 11.86 -9.45
CA GLN A 113 -13.54 11.71 -9.51
C GLN A 113 -14.29 13.05 -9.45
N ASN A 114 -13.68 14.07 -8.82
CA ASN A 114 -14.21 15.44 -8.79
C ASN A 114 -13.73 16.31 -9.97
N ASN A 115 -13.01 15.73 -10.94
CA ASN A 115 -12.40 16.44 -12.08
C ASN A 115 -11.38 17.51 -11.67
N ASP A 116 -10.77 17.37 -10.50
CA ASP A 116 -9.69 18.25 -10.07
C ASP A 116 -8.42 17.94 -10.87
N LYS A 117 -7.77 18.98 -11.36
CA LYS A 117 -6.46 18.83 -12.01
C LYS A 117 -5.41 18.50 -10.97
N ILE A 118 -4.53 17.56 -11.33
CA ILE A 118 -3.31 17.30 -10.57
C ILE A 118 -2.14 17.81 -11.39
N GLU A 119 -1.35 18.70 -10.78
CA GLU A 119 -0.17 19.29 -11.37
C GLU A 119 1.01 19.05 -10.42
N ASN A 120 2.17 18.71 -10.99
CA ASN A 120 3.40 18.55 -10.26
C ASN A 120 4.48 19.44 -10.89
N PRO A 121 4.87 20.55 -10.25
CA PRO A 121 5.84 21.49 -10.83
C PRO A 121 7.27 20.95 -10.85
N PHE A 122 7.52 19.76 -10.29
CA PHE A 122 8.85 19.17 -10.13
C PHE A 122 9.11 17.98 -11.06
N MET A 123 8.29 17.79 -12.11
CA MET A 123 8.42 16.60 -12.98
C MET A 123 9.78 16.48 -13.63
N ILE A 124 10.38 17.59 -14.08
CA ILE A 124 11.71 17.59 -14.70
C ILE A 124 12.78 17.10 -13.72
N GLU A 125 12.73 17.59 -12.49
CA GLU A 125 13.64 17.19 -11.42
C GLU A 125 13.43 15.72 -11.05
N ILE A 126 12.18 15.26 -10.96
CA ILE A 126 11.85 13.88 -10.62
C ILE A 126 12.34 12.91 -11.70
N GLU A 127 12.10 13.22 -12.97
CA GLU A 127 12.60 12.44 -14.11
C GLU A 127 14.13 12.38 -14.17
N THR A 128 14.81 13.41 -13.66
CA THR A 128 16.27 13.45 -13.64
C THR A 128 16.85 12.70 -12.45
N LEU A 129 16.29 12.90 -11.24
CA LEU A 129 16.86 12.47 -9.97
C LEU A 129 16.34 11.10 -9.49
N TYR A 130 15.11 10.74 -9.87
CA TYR A 130 14.37 9.60 -9.30
C TYR A 130 13.85 8.66 -10.38
N GLN A 131 14.65 8.42 -11.44
CA GLN A 131 14.26 7.60 -12.59
C GLN A 131 13.72 6.21 -12.22
N LYS A 132 14.36 5.55 -11.24
CA LYS A 132 13.97 4.20 -10.81
C LYS A 132 12.64 4.24 -10.05
N GLU A 133 12.49 5.18 -9.14
CA GLU A 133 11.28 5.38 -8.36
C GLU A 133 10.10 5.78 -9.26
N LEU A 134 10.35 6.64 -10.25
CA LEU A 134 9.34 7.05 -11.24
C LEU A 134 8.90 5.88 -12.12
N ALA A 135 9.81 5.00 -12.53
CA ALA A 135 9.44 3.80 -13.29
C ALA A 135 8.50 2.87 -12.48
N ILE A 136 8.79 2.64 -11.20
CA ILE A 136 7.94 1.86 -10.30
C ILE A 136 6.60 2.57 -10.09
N ALA A 137 6.62 3.88 -9.91
CA ALA A 137 5.40 4.68 -9.75
C ALA A 137 4.48 4.61 -10.99
N LYS A 138 5.04 4.62 -12.20
CA LYS A 138 4.28 4.44 -13.44
C LYS A 138 3.61 3.06 -13.54
N GLU A 139 4.28 2.01 -13.07
CA GLU A 139 3.67 0.68 -12.97
C GLU A 139 2.54 0.64 -11.94
N ALA A 140 2.71 1.29 -10.79
CA ALA A 140 1.67 1.46 -9.78
C ALA A 140 0.45 2.23 -10.32
N ILE A 141 0.68 3.32 -11.05
CA ILE A 141 -0.39 4.09 -11.71
C ILE A 141 -1.16 3.20 -12.69
N LYS A 142 -0.46 2.47 -13.56
CA LYS A 142 -1.11 1.58 -14.53
C LYS A 142 -1.99 0.52 -13.85
N LEU A 143 -1.56 -0.01 -12.71
CA LEU A 143 -2.35 -0.96 -11.92
C LEU A 143 -3.63 -0.28 -11.39
N LEU A 144 -3.52 0.95 -10.86
CA LEU A 144 -4.66 1.74 -10.40
C LEU A 144 -5.66 2.05 -11.53
N GLU A 145 -5.17 2.52 -12.68
CA GLU A 145 -6.00 2.85 -13.84
C GLU A 145 -6.80 1.62 -14.31
N GLN A 146 -6.13 0.47 -14.44
CA GLN A 146 -6.78 -0.79 -14.84
C GLN A 146 -7.79 -1.28 -13.79
N ALA A 147 -7.44 -1.16 -12.51
CA ALA A 147 -8.26 -1.66 -11.43
C ALA A 147 -9.44 -0.75 -11.11
N LEU A 148 -9.39 0.55 -11.43
CA LEU A 148 -10.42 1.52 -11.07
C LEU A 148 -11.18 2.11 -12.27
N ASP A 149 -10.73 1.85 -13.50
CA ASP A 149 -11.28 2.42 -14.73
C ASP A 149 -11.22 3.96 -14.72
N LEU A 150 -10.02 4.47 -14.42
CA LEU A 150 -9.71 5.90 -14.30
C LEU A 150 -8.45 6.22 -15.12
N GLU A 151 -8.38 7.44 -15.64
CA GLU A 151 -7.14 8.00 -16.19
C GLU A 151 -6.44 8.79 -15.09
N ILE A 152 -5.17 8.47 -14.83
CA ILE A 152 -4.38 9.14 -13.79
C ILE A 152 -3.22 9.89 -14.46
N PRO A 153 -3.10 11.21 -14.23
CA PRO A 153 -2.04 12.01 -14.81
C PRO A 153 -0.65 11.56 -14.36
N GLU A 154 0.34 11.72 -15.24
CA GLU A 154 1.74 11.33 -14.98
C GLU A 154 2.35 12.07 -13.78
N GLU A 155 1.83 13.27 -13.49
CA GLU A 155 2.16 14.07 -12.32
C GLU A 155 2.01 13.31 -11.00
N GLU A 156 1.05 12.38 -10.90
CA GLU A 156 0.91 11.51 -9.73
C GLU A 156 1.94 10.40 -9.65
N ALA A 157 2.41 9.90 -10.80
CA ALA A 157 3.59 9.04 -10.79
C ALA A 157 4.79 9.80 -10.19
N GLY A 158 4.87 11.11 -10.40
CA GLY A 158 5.84 11.98 -9.74
C GLY A 158 5.71 12.00 -8.21
N PHE A 159 4.51 12.21 -7.67
CA PHE A 159 4.30 12.21 -6.22
C PHE A 159 4.53 10.83 -5.57
N ILE A 160 4.06 9.76 -6.22
CA ILE A 160 4.33 8.39 -5.77
C ILE A 160 5.84 8.11 -5.80
N ALA A 161 6.58 8.57 -6.81
CA ALA A 161 8.04 8.40 -6.86
C ALA A 161 8.73 9.04 -5.64
N LEU A 162 8.28 10.21 -5.19
CA LEU A 162 8.79 10.85 -3.98
C LEU A 162 8.47 10.04 -2.71
N HIS A 163 7.27 9.46 -2.62
CA HIS A 163 6.95 8.54 -1.54
C HIS A 163 7.86 7.30 -1.54
N ILE A 164 8.11 6.71 -2.71
CA ILE A 164 9.02 5.57 -2.87
C ILE A 164 10.45 5.96 -2.47
N HIS A 165 10.93 7.12 -2.89
CA HIS A 165 12.25 7.61 -2.50
C HIS A 165 12.39 7.75 -0.98
N SER A 166 11.34 8.23 -0.30
CA SER A 166 11.34 8.36 1.16
C SER A 166 11.48 7.04 1.92
N LEU A 167 11.15 5.90 1.29
CA LEU A 167 11.38 4.57 1.86
C LEU A 167 12.88 4.28 2.02
N LYS A 168 13.65 4.56 0.97
CA LYS A 168 15.11 4.31 0.95
C LYS A 168 15.88 5.22 1.90
N THR A 169 15.41 6.45 2.09
CA THR A 169 16.10 7.43 2.93
C THR A 169 15.85 7.22 4.42
N LYS A 170 14.69 6.69 4.84
CA LYS A 170 14.47 6.24 6.23
C LYS A 170 15.55 5.23 6.63
N ASP A 171 15.89 4.29 5.75
CA ASP A 171 16.90 3.27 6.01
C ASP A 171 18.34 3.83 6.05
N GLN A 172 18.66 4.81 5.20
CA GLN A 172 19.97 5.48 5.22
C GLN A 172 20.18 6.36 6.45
N LEU A 173 19.15 7.08 6.91
CA LEU A 173 19.23 7.84 8.18
C LEU A 173 19.39 6.91 9.38
N SER A 174 18.64 5.80 9.42
CA SER A 174 18.73 4.80 10.50
C SER A 174 20.12 4.15 10.57
N ASN A 175 20.74 3.90 9.41
CA ASN A 175 22.10 3.37 9.35
C ASN A 175 23.18 4.45 9.65
N THR A 176 22.97 5.70 9.26
CA THR A 176 23.92 6.80 9.53
C THR A 176 24.02 7.11 11.03
N VAL A 177 22.90 7.05 11.77
CA VAL A 177 22.89 7.22 13.23
C VAL A 177 23.65 6.10 13.96
N LYS A 178 23.68 4.87 13.41
CA LYS A 178 24.49 3.77 13.98
C LYS A 178 25.99 3.97 13.82
N TYR A 179 26.46 4.65 12.77
CA TYR A 179 27.88 4.92 12.55
C TYR A 179 28.36 6.25 13.18
N ALA A 180 27.45 7.12 13.58
CA ALA A 180 27.77 8.37 14.28
C ALA A 180 28.03 8.20 15.80
N TYR A 181 27.77 7.00 16.34
CA TYR A 181 28.13 6.61 17.69
C TYR A 181 28.98 5.33 17.68
N ILE A 182 30.26 5.49 17.32
CA ILE A 182 31.36 4.63 17.79
C ILE A 182 32.55 5.53 18.07
#